data_AF-A0A662EZ44-F1
#
_entry.id   AF-A0A662EZ44-F1
#
_cell.length_a   1.000
_cell.length_b   1.000
_cell.length_c   1.000
_cell.angle_alpha   90.00
_cell.angle_beta   90.00
_cell.angle_gamma   90.00
#
_symmetry.space_group_name_H-M   'P 1'
#
loop_
_entity.id
_entity.type
_entity.pdbx_description
1 polymer ?
#
loop_
_entity_poly.entity_id
_entity_poly.type
_entity_poly.pdbx_seq_one_letter_code
_entity_poly.pdbx_strand_id
1 'polypeptide(L)'
;TLYMLYEPLPYEDKEYDLAFVGYCWWRKGCDLFKRVCRELDLRCWMTGDYRKYSMYELINRLRKTKYLWWISLSEGFGLPLMEAQVLGVIPLCLRAHTSLDYCFTCEYDNNLCIEPVGEEIRLDSVGLRHRVWIPRYKDVIRVIRYALSLDEEEYNRVSRYVYEKSRKLIFETFSRFINSI
;
A
#
# COMPACT_ATOMS: atom_id res chain seq x y z
N THR A 1 5.14 14.77 9.45
CA THR A 1 3.80 14.69 8.83
C THR A 1 2.77 14.34 9.90
N LEU A 2 1.53 14.80 9.80
CA LEU A 2 0.45 14.56 10.79
C LEU A 2 0.27 13.07 11.14
N TYR A 3 0.47 12.17 10.17
CA TYR A 3 0.47 10.72 10.33
C TYR A 3 1.36 10.22 11.48
N MET A 4 2.48 10.89 11.76
CA MET A 4 3.41 10.47 12.81
C MET A 4 2.87 10.70 14.24
N LEU A 5 1.76 11.43 14.40
CA LEU A 5 1.12 11.66 15.70
C LEU A 5 0.18 10.51 16.10
N TYR A 6 0.00 9.52 15.23
CA TYR A 6 -0.94 8.42 15.45
C TYR A 6 -0.20 7.09 15.58
N GLU A 7 -0.64 6.29 16.54
CA GLU A 7 -0.23 4.90 16.70
C GLU A 7 -1.10 3.97 15.84
N PRO A 8 -0.59 2.79 15.44
CA PRO A 8 -1.41 1.76 14.82
C PRO A 8 -2.57 1.37 15.74
N LEU A 9 -3.74 1.12 15.15
CA LEU A 9 -4.83 0.46 15.88
C LEU A 9 -4.58 -1.04 15.97
N PRO A 10 -5.03 -1.70 17.05
CA PRO A 10 -4.90 -3.14 17.22
C PRO A 10 -5.79 -3.89 16.21
N TYR A 11 -5.63 -5.21 16.12
CA TYR A 11 -6.23 -6.04 15.06
C TYR A 11 -7.76 -6.07 15.13
N GLU A 12 -8.30 -6.14 16.35
CA GLU A 12 -9.72 -6.15 16.68
C GLU A 12 -10.45 -4.86 16.26
N ASP A 13 -9.73 -3.74 16.19
CA ASP A 13 -10.26 -2.44 15.78
C ASP A 13 -10.24 -2.24 14.25
N LYS A 14 -9.85 -3.26 13.47
CA LYS A 14 -9.80 -3.20 12.01
C LYS A 14 -11.17 -3.47 11.38
N GLU A 15 -11.76 -2.42 10.83
CA GLU A 15 -13.06 -2.44 10.14
C GLU A 15 -12.98 -2.87 8.66
N TYR A 16 -11.83 -2.65 8.01
CA TYR A 16 -11.66 -2.87 6.58
C TYR A 16 -10.54 -3.84 6.28
N ASP A 17 -10.76 -4.71 5.30
CA ASP A 17 -9.78 -5.72 4.90
C ASP A 17 -8.74 -5.11 3.95
N LEU A 18 -9.18 -4.29 2.99
CA LEU A 18 -8.31 -3.77 1.94
C LEU A 18 -8.71 -2.34 1.52
N ALA A 19 -7.73 -1.44 1.41
CA ALA A 19 -7.96 -0.07 0.97
C ALA A 19 -7.22 0.29 -0.32
N PHE A 20 -7.82 1.11 -1.16
CA PHE A 20 -7.15 1.78 -2.28
C PHE A 20 -7.10 3.29 -2.03
N VAL A 21 -5.89 3.85 -1.96
CA VAL A 21 -5.68 5.29 -1.80
C VAL A 21 -5.07 5.88 -3.07
N GLY A 22 -5.83 6.78 -3.68
CA GLY A 22 -5.42 7.60 -4.82
C GLY A 22 -6.50 7.77 -5.87
N TYR A 23 -6.08 8.32 -7.01
CA TYR A 23 -6.96 8.46 -8.17
C TYR A 23 -7.21 7.08 -8.81
N CYS A 24 -8.48 6.74 -9.04
CA CYS A 24 -8.84 5.46 -9.66
C CYS A 24 -8.44 5.48 -11.14
N TRP A 25 -7.27 4.92 -11.44
CA TRP A 25 -6.68 4.92 -12.76
C TRP A 25 -6.12 3.55 -13.11
N TRP A 26 -6.06 3.24 -14.41
CA TRP A 26 -5.62 1.93 -14.92
C TRP A 26 -4.21 1.59 -14.44
N ARG A 27 -3.29 2.58 -14.42
CA ARG A 27 -1.91 2.35 -13.98
C ARG A 27 -1.78 2.05 -12.50
N LYS A 28 -2.77 2.45 -11.69
CA LYS A 28 -2.82 2.19 -10.24
C LYS A 28 -3.44 0.82 -9.93
N GLY A 29 -3.91 0.10 -10.96
CA GLY A 29 -4.58 -1.19 -10.78
C GLY A 29 -5.99 -1.06 -10.18
N CYS A 30 -6.68 0.07 -10.38
CA CYS A 30 -8.01 0.29 -9.77
C CYS A 30 -9.04 -0.79 -10.16
N ASP A 31 -9.04 -1.24 -11.41
CA ASP A 31 -9.97 -2.28 -11.87
C ASP A 31 -9.63 -3.65 -11.28
N LEU A 32 -8.34 -3.94 -11.09
CA LEU A 32 -7.88 -5.15 -10.39
C LEU A 32 -8.33 -5.13 -8.93
N PHE A 33 -8.17 -3.99 -8.23
CA PHE A 33 -8.65 -3.80 -6.87
C PHE A 33 -10.15 -4.07 -6.76
N LYS A 34 -10.97 -3.42 -7.60
CA LYS A 34 -12.43 -3.62 -7.62
C LYS A 34 -12.80 -5.08 -7.86
N ARG A 35 -12.13 -5.73 -8.81
CA ARG A 35 -12.37 -7.15 -9.12
C ARG A 35 -12.08 -8.03 -7.92
N VAL A 36 -10.92 -7.87 -7.28
CA VAL A 36 -10.51 -8.63 -6.10
C VAL A 36 -11.50 -8.45 -4.96
N CYS A 37 -11.86 -7.21 -4.62
CA CYS A 37 -12.80 -6.92 -3.53
C CYS A 37 -14.15 -7.63 -3.73
N ARG A 38 -14.66 -7.66 -4.96
CA ARG A 38 -15.90 -8.37 -5.29
C ARG A 38 -15.72 -9.89 -5.29
N GLU A 39 -14.64 -10.39 -5.88
CA GLU A 39 -14.39 -11.83 -6.05
C GLU A 39 -14.12 -12.55 -4.71
N LEU A 40 -13.53 -11.84 -3.75
CA LEU A 40 -13.20 -12.36 -2.42
C LEU A 40 -14.15 -11.87 -1.31
N ASP A 41 -15.22 -11.15 -1.67
CA ASP A 41 -16.21 -10.58 -0.75
C ASP A 41 -15.58 -9.79 0.43
N LEU A 42 -14.64 -8.89 0.10
CA LEU A 42 -13.87 -8.15 1.09
C LEU A 42 -14.54 -6.84 1.48
N ARG A 43 -14.38 -6.44 2.75
CA ARG A 43 -14.76 -5.11 3.25
C ARG A 43 -13.76 -4.07 2.75
N CYS A 44 -13.95 -3.63 1.51
CA CYS A 44 -13.06 -2.70 0.83
C CYS A 44 -13.55 -1.25 0.88
N TRP A 45 -12.61 -0.31 0.85
CA TRP A 45 -12.90 1.08 0.53
C TRP A 45 -11.85 1.68 -0.40
N MET A 46 -12.25 2.72 -1.13
CA MET A 46 -11.33 3.47 -1.96
C MET A 46 -11.59 4.98 -1.88
N THR A 47 -10.53 5.77 -1.99
CA THR A 47 -10.67 7.21 -2.19
C THR A 47 -11.22 7.50 -3.58
N GLY A 48 -10.63 6.95 -4.64
CA GLY A 48 -10.98 7.26 -6.03
C GLY A 48 -10.54 8.66 -6.50
N ASP A 49 -10.38 9.61 -5.57
CA ASP A 49 -9.73 10.91 -5.70
C ASP A 49 -9.13 11.27 -4.33
N TYR A 50 -7.89 11.80 -4.29
CA TYR A 50 -7.23 12.20 -3.04
C TYR A 50 -7.99 13.29 -2.27
N ARG A 51 -8.83 14.07 -2.94
CA ARG A 51 -9.64 15.15 -2.34
C ARG A 51 -10.91 14.67 -1.66
N LYS A 52 -11.23 13.37 -1.76
CA LYS A 52 -12.49 12.82 -1.21
C LYS A 52 -12.57 12.92 0.31
N TYR A 53 -11.44 12.83 1.01
CA TYR A 53 -11.39 12.86 2.45
C TYR A 53 -10.47 13.97 2.92
N SER A 54 -10.82 14.60 4.04
CA SER A 54 -9.84 15.38 4.80
C SER A 54 -8.70 14.47 5.27
N MET A 55 -7.55 15.07 5.61
CA MET A 55 -6.41 14.32 6.09
C MET A 55 -6.73 13.52 7.37
N TYR A 56 -7.52 14.08 8.29
CA TYR A 56 -7.95 13.39 9.52
C TYR A 56 -8.85 12.19 9.23
N GLU A 57 -9.81 12.33 8.31
CA GLU A 57 -10.68 11.22 7.90
C GLU A 57 -9.89 10.11 7.19
N LEU A 58 -8.92 10.49 6.34
CA LEU A 58 -8.06 9.53 5.65
C LEU A 58 -7.20 8.75 6.64
N ILE A 59 -6.56 9.43 7.61
CA ILE A 59 -5.80 8.79 8.69
C ILE A 59 -6.68 7.83 9.47
N ASN A 60 -7.88 8.28 9.89
CA ASN A 60 -8.79 7.45 10.67
C ASN A 60 -9.21 6.18 9.90
N ARG A 61 -9.56 6.32 8.61
CA ARG A 61 -9.92 5.16 7.76
C ARG A 61 -8.74 4.23 7.54
N LEU A 62 -7.55 4.76 7.27
CA LEU A 62 -6.33 3.96 7.11
C LEU A 62 -6.01 3.17 8.37
N ARG A 63 -6.04 3.79 9.55
CA ARG A 63 -5.78 3.10 10.82
C ARG A 63 -6.74 1.92 11.07
N LYS A 64 -7.99 2.03 10.60
CA LYS A 64 -9.02 0.98 10.66
C LYS A 64 -8.91 -0.06 9.53
N THR A 65 -7.89 0.02 8.68
CA THR A 65 -7.66 -0.89 7.56
C THR A 65 -6.55 -1.89 7.89
N LYS A 66 -6.73 -3.16 7.53
CA LYS A 66 -5.69 -4.19 7.61
C LYS A 66 -4.60 -3.99 6.55
N TYR A 67 -4.99 -4.04 5.27
CA TYR A 67 -4.05 -3.99 4.15
C TYR A 67 -4.26 -2.80 3.23
N LEU A 68 -3.17 -2.22 2.74
CA LEU A 68 -3.20 -1.25 1.65
C LEU A 68 -2.96 -1.97 0.32
N TRP A 69 -3.84 -1.74 -0.66
CA TRP A 69 -3.57 -2.07 -2.05
C TRP A 69 -2.46 -1.16 -2.59
N TRP A 70 -1.29 -1.73 -2.83
CA TRP A 70 -0.18 -1.04 -3.48
C TRP A 70 0.34 -1.83 -4.70
N ILE A 71 -0.59 -2.45 -5.44
CA ILE A 71 -0.33 -3.22 -6.66
C ILE A 71 -0.47 -2.30 -7.87
N SER A 72 0.23 -1.17 -7.82
CA SER A 72 0.29 -0.22 -8.92
C SER A 72 1.17 -0.79 -10.02
N LEU A 73 0.75 -0.64 -11.27
CA LEU A 73 1.53 -1.06 -12.43
C LEU A 73 2.67 -0.08 -12.72
N SER A 74 2.59 1.15 -12.22
CA SER A 74 3.60 2.19 -12.42
C SER A 74 3.51 3.26 -11.32
N GLU A 75 4.56 3.40 -10.51
CA GLU A 75 4.72 4.44 -9.48
C GLU A 75 5.97 5.28 -9.68
N GLY A 76 5.87 6.55 -9.28
CA GLY A 76 6.99 7.48 -9.30
C GLY A 76 7.55 7.86 -7.93
N PHE A 77 6.72 7.90 -6.86
CA PHE A 77 7.16 8.43 -5.56
C PHE A 77 6.77 7.57 -4.36
N GLY A 78 5.52 7.08 -4.28
CA GLY A 78 5.09 6.24 -3.16
C GLY A 78 4.69 6.98 -1.87
N LEU A 79 4.25 8.25 -1.94
CA LEU A 79 3.80 8.98 -0.74
C LEU A 79 2.70 8.25 0.05
N PRO A 80 1.58 7.79 -0.57
CA PRO A 80 0.53 7.12 0.19
C PRO A 80 0.98 5.78 0.78
N LEU A 81 1.94 5.10 0.14
CA LEU A 81 2.58 3.90 0.68
C LEU A 81 3.29 4.21 1.99
N MET A 82 4.11 5.27 2.02
CA MET A 82 4.82 5.68 3.23
C MET A 82 3.87 6.16 4.31
N GLU A 83 2.85 6.96 3.97
CA GLU A 83 1.82 7.44 4.91
C GLU A 83 1.08 6.29 5.59
N ALA A 84 0.73 5.24 4.84
CA ALA A 84 0.06 4.06 5.37
C ALA A 84 0.95 3.22 6.29
N GLN A 85 2.21 2.97 5.91
CA GLN A 85 3.14 2.20 6.74
C GLN A 85 3.45 2.90 8.06
N VAL A 86 3.50 4.25 8.09
CA VAL A 86 3.67 5.03 9.33
C VAL A 86 2.51 4.86 10.30
N LEU A 87 1.35 4.39 9.82
CA LEU A 87 0.19 4.05 10.63
C LEU A 87 0.10 2.55 10.96
N GLY A 88 1.13 1.76 10.61
CA GLY A 88 1.14 0.29 10.76
C GLY A 88 0.18 -0.43 9.81
N VAL A 89 -0.27 0.22 8.73
CA VAL A 89 -1.06 -0.45 7.70
C VAL A 89 -0.10 -1.22 6.80
N ILE A 90 -0.39 -2.50 6.56
CA ILE A 90 0.48 -3.41 5.80
C ILE A 90 0.20 -3.24 4.30
N PRO A 91 1.11 -2.67 3.50
CA PRO A 91 0.92 -2.61 2.06
C PRO A 91 1.21 -3.95 1.39
N LEU A 92 0.31 -4.38 0.49
CA LEU A 92 0.53 -5.48 -0.44
C LEU A 92 1.01 -4.88 -1.76
N CYS A 93 2.28 -5.09 -2.08
CA CYS A 93 2.97 -4.38 -3.14
C CYS A 93 3.25 -5.25 -4.36
N LEU A 94 3.18 -4.62 -5.54
CA LEU A 94 3.93 -5.11 -6.69
C LEU A 94 5.41 -4.77 -6.49
N ARG A 95 6.29 -5.77 -6.58
CA ARG A 95 7.73 -5.60 -6.37
C ARG A 95 8.41 -4.99 -7.60
N ALA A 96 8.13 -3.71 -7.83
CA ALA A 96 8.64 -2.92 -8.93
C ALA A 96 8.86 -1.46 -8.49
N HIS A 97 9.46 -0.63 -9.36
CA HIS A 97 9.56 0.83 -9.20
C HIS A 97 9.95 1.26 -7.78
N THR A 98 9.30 2.29 -7.22
CA THR A 98 9.54 2.79 -5.86
C THR A 98 9.14 1.82 -4.74
N SER A 99 8.44 0.72 -5.05
CA SER A 99 8.10 -0.27 -4.03
C SER A 99 9.30 -1.13 -3.64
N LEU A 100 10.35 -1.18 -4.48
CA LEU A 100 11.61 -1.83 -4.13
C LEU A 100 12.30 -1.15 -2.94
N ASP A 101 12.16 0.17 -2.83
CA ASP A 101 12.83 0.96 -1.80
C ASP A 101 11.93 1.21 -0.57
N TYR A 102 10.62 1.29 -0.78
CA TYR A 102 9.69 1.80 0.24
C TYR A 102 8.64 0.78 0.70
N CYS A 103 8.55 -0.42 0.12
CA CYS A 103 7.60 -1.43 0.61
C CYS A 103 8.26 -2.39 1.60
N PHE A 104 8.21 -2.06 2.89
CA PHE A 104 8.86 -2.85 3.93
C PHE A 104 8.19 -4.20 4.17
N THR A 105 6.93 -4.35 3.75
CA THR A 105 6.24 -5.65 3.77
C THR A 105 7.03 -6.72 3.02
N CYS A 106 7.61 -6.38 1.86
CA CYS A 106 8.40 -7.34 1.06
C CYS A 106 9.75 -7.67 1.70
N GLU A 107 10.31 -6.75 2.49
CA GLU A 107 11.53 -7.00 3.26
C GLU A 107 11.25 -8.02 4.38
N TYR A 108 10.07 -7.93 5.01
CA TYR A 108 9.67 -8.81 6.10
C TYR A 108 9.27 -10.21 5.62
N ASP A 109 8.35 -10.29 4.65
CA ASP A 109 7.85 -11.56 4.10
C ASP A 109 7.57 -11.44 2.60
N ASN A 110 8.36 -12.14 1.80
CA ASN A 110 8.22 -12.17 0.34
C ASN A 110 6.86 -12.75 -0.11
N ASN A 111 6.16 -13.54 0.72
CA ASN A 111 4.85 -14.08 0.39
C ASN A 111 3.73 -13.02 0.45
N LEU A 112 3.98 -11.86 1.06
CA LEU A 112 3.08 -10.71 1.06
C LEU A 112 3.27 -9.79 -0.15
N CYS A 113 4.13 -10.17 -1.10
CA CYS A 113 4.45 -9.36 -2.28
C CYS A 113 4.18 -10.08 -3.59
N ILE A 114 3.81 -9.29 -4.59
CA ILE A 114 3.52 -9.74 -5.94
C ILE A 114 4.76 -9.50 -6.79
N GLU A 115 5.29 -10.55 -7.39
CA GLU A 115 6.34 -10.45 -8.40
C GLU A 115 5.72 -10.15 -9.78
N PRO A 116 6.27 -9.20 -10.55
CA PRO A 116 5.82 -8.96 -11.92
C PRO A 116 6.26 -10.10 -12.84
N VAL A 117 5.43 -10.43 -13.82
CA VAL A 117 5.74 -11.45 -14.85
C VAL A 117 6.34 -10.87 -16.12
N GLY A 118 6.37 -9.55 -16.23
CA GLY A 118 6.91 -8.84 -17.38
C GLY A 118 6.75 -7.34 -17.25
N GLU A 119 7.26 -6.64 -18.24
CA GLU A 119 7.16 -5.20 -18.38
C GLU A 119 6.80 -4.81 -19.81
N GLU A 120 6.07 -3.70 -19.95
CA GLU A 120 5.73 -3.15 -21.26
C GLU A 120 5.56 -1.63 -21.19
N ILE A 121 5.47 -1.00 -22.35
CA ILE A 121 5.12 0.41 -22.48
C ILE A 121 3.65 0.53 -22.85
N ARG A 122 2.87 1.22 -22.02
CA ARG A 122 1.48 1.57 -22.33
C ARG A 122 1.34 3.07 -22.54
N LEU A 123 0.45 3.45 -23.44
CA LEU A 123 0.05 4.84 -23.67
C LEU A 123 -1.22 5.12 -22.87
N ASP A 124 -1.31 6.28 -22.25
CA ASP A 124 -2.59 6.77 -21.74
C ASP A 124 -3.42 7.47 -22.83
N SER A 125 -4.60 7.96 -22.44
CA SER A 125 -5.54 8.60 -23.35
C SER A 125 -5.03 9.89 -24.00
N VAL A 126 -3.93 10.47 -23.49
CA VAL A 126 -3.29 11.67 -24.06
C VAL A 126 -1.96 11.34 -24.76
N GLY A 127 -1.65 10.06 -24.94
CA GLY A 127 -0.45 9.60 -25.65
C GLY A 127 0.82 9.63 -24.81
N LEU A 128 0.74 9.84 -23.50
CA LEU A 128 1.91 9.78 -22.63
C LEU A 128 2.31 8.31 -22.40
N ARG A 129 3.61 8.03 -22.50
CA ARG A 129 4.18 6.68 -22.36
C ARG A 129 4.47 6.37 -20.89
N HIS A 130 3.99 5.23 -20.43
CA HIS A 130 4.20 4.71 -19.08
C HIS A 130 4.89 3.35 -19.17
N ARG A 131 6.03 3.18 -18.49
CA ARG A 131 6.60 1.85 -18.22
C ARG A 131 5.77 1.20 -17.13
N VAL A 132 5.25 0.02 -17.42
CA VAL A 132 4.36 -0.71 -16.52
C VAL A 132 4.89 -2.11 -16.25
N TRP A 133 4.70 -2.56 -15.01
CA TRP A 133 5.03 -3.91 -14.57
C TRP A 133 3.73 -4.71 -14.44
N ILE A 134 3.71 -5.90 -15.03
CA ILE A 134 2.50 -6.69 -15.17
C ILE A 134 2.45 -7.74 -14.06
N PRO A 135 1.52 -7.64 -13.09
CA PRO A 135 1.26 -8.72 -12.16
C PRO A 135 0.45 -9.82 -12.84
N ARG A 136 0.65 -11.07 -12.42
CA ARG A 136 -0.28 -12.13 -12.77
C ARG A 136 -1.45 -12.14 -11.79
N TYR A 137 -2.68 -12.19 -12.31
CA TYR A 137 -3.87 -12.15 -11.45
C TYR A 137 -3.92 -13.26 -10.39
N LYS A 138 -3.52 -14.48 -10.75
CA LYS A 138 -3.45 -15.60 -9.77
C LYS A 138 -2.49 -15.32 -8.62
N ASP A 139 -1.39 -14.60 -8.88
CA ASP A 139 -0.38 -14.30 -7.88
C ASP A 139 -0.89 -13.18 -6.95
N VAL A 140 -1.65 -12.20 -7.49
CA VAL A 140 -2.41 -11.21 -6.69
C VAL A 140 -3.38 -11.90 -5.74
N ILE A 141 -4.22 -12.81 -6.24
CA ILE A 141 -5.19 -13.54 -5.40
C ILE A 141 -4.50 -14.38 -4.33
N ARG A 142 -3.43 -15.08 -4.68
CA ARG A 142 -2.63 -15.87 -3.73
C ARG A 142 -2.12 -15.00 -2.57
N VAL A 143 -1.50 -13.86 -2.90
CA VAL A 143 -0.93 -12.95 -1.90
C VAL A 143 -2.02 -12.38 -0.99
N ILE A 144 -3.16 -11.98 -1.55
CA ILE A 144 -4.26 -11.42 -0.75
C ILE A 144 -4.87 -12.48 0.17
N ARG A 145 -5.03 -13.71 -0.29
CA ARG A 145 -5.49 -14.82 0.55
C ARG A 145 -4.50 -15.15 1.67
N TYR A 146 -3.21 -15.15 1.35
CA TYR A 146 -2.17 -15.37 2.36
C TYR A 146 -2.16 -14.26 3.41
N ALA A 147 -2.27 -13.00 2.98
CA ALA A 147 -2.40 -11.87 3.89
C ALA A 147 -3.61 -12.04 4.82
N LEU A 148 -4.78 -12.35 4.27
CA LEU A 148 -6.01 -12.56 5.05
C LEU A 148 -5.99 -13.79 5.96
N SER A 149 -5.08 -14.75 5.72
CA SER A 149 -4.91 -15.92 6.59
C SER A 149 -3.98 -15.70 7.78
N LEU A 150 -3.27 -14.56 7.83
CA LEU A 150 -2.45 -14.24 8.99
C LEU A 150 -3.31 -14.15 10.25
N ASP A 151 -2.87 -14.82 11.30
CA ASP A 151 -3.47 -14.66 12.62
C ASP A 151 -3.15 -13.28 13.21
N GLU A 152 -3.75 -12.99 14.36
CA GLU A 152 -3.57 -11.70 15.03
C GLU A 152 -2.11 -11.42 15.42
N GLU A 153 -1.38 -12.44 15.89
CA GLU A 153 0.00 -12.28 16.33
C GLU A 153 0.91 -12.02 15.11
N GLU A 154 0.74 -12.81 14.05
CA GLU A 154 1.42 -12.65 12.77
C GLU A 154 1.15 -11.27 12.18
N TYR A 155 -0.12 -10.85 12.09
CA TYR A 155 -0.49 -9.53 11.61
C TYR A 155 0.20 -8.43 12.44
N ASN A 156 0.15 -8.52 13.76
CA ASN A 156 0.70 -7.51 14.65
C ASN A 156 2.22 -7.40 14.53
N ARG A 157 2.93 -8.52 14.31
CA ARG A 157 4.38 -8.51 14.02
C ARG A 157 4.70 -7.78 12.72
N VAL A 158 3.96 -8.06 11.63
CA VAL A 158 4.18 -7.39 10.34
C VAL A 158 3.84 -5.90 10.43
N SER A 159 2.68 -5.56 11.01
CA SER A 159 2.21 -4.18 11.25
C SER A 159 3.23 -3.36 12.03
N ARG A 160 3.76 -3.92 13.13
CA ARG A 160 4.80 -3.26 13.94
C ARG A 160 6.08 -3.05 13.17
N TYR A 161 6.51 -4.05 12.40
CA TYR A 161 7.71 -3.94 11.60
C TYR A 161 7.63 -2.80 10.58
N VAL A 162 6.54 -2.73 9.79
CA VAL A 162 6.38 -1.67 8.78
C VAL A 162 6.23 -0.28 9.44
N TYR A 163 5.58 -0.22 10.61
CA TYR A 163 5.47 0.99 11.43
C TYR A 163 6.83 1.52 11.87
N GLU A 164 7.64 0.70 12.52
CA GLU A 164 8.93 1.11 13.06
C GLU A 164 9.92 1.48 11.94
N LYS A 165 9.98 0.67 10.88
CA LYS A 165 10.85 0.91 9.72
C LYS A 165 10.51 2.21 9.00
N SER A 166 9.23 2.45 8.72
CA SER A 166 8.80 3.65 8.00
C SER A 166 9.06 4.94 8.79
N ARG A 167 8.80 4.92 10.10
CA ARG A 167 9.10 6.07 10.98
C ARG A 167 10.59 6.34 11.10
N LYS A 168 11.40 5.28 11.25
CA LYS A 168 12.86 5.42 11.26
C LYS A 168 13.36 6.08 9.98
N LEU A 169 12.92 5.60 8.81
CA LEU A 169 13.31 6.19 7.53
C LEU A 169 12.93 7.67 7.42
N ILE A 170 11.70 8.01 7.81
CA ILE A 170 11.22 9.40 7.78
C ILE A 170 12.05 10.28 8.73
N PHE A 171 12.29 9.82 9.95
CA PHE A 171 13.09 10.55 10.93
C PHE A 171 14.52 10.79 10.42
N GLU A 172 15.18 9.75 9.91
CA GLU A 172 16.53 9.86 9.33
C GLU A 172 16.57 10.82 8.14
N THR A 173 15.55 10.80 7.29
CA THR A 173 15.44 11.71 6.14
C THR A 173 15.30 13.16 6.61
N PHE A 174 14.46 13.43 7.61
CA PHE A 174 14.33 14.77 8.21
C PHE A 174 15.62 15.22 8.89
N SER A 175 16.28 14.36 9.67
CA SER A 175 17.53 14.71 10.34
C SER A 175 18.64 15.06 9.35
N ARG A 176 18.77 14.29 8.25
CA ARG A 176 19.74 14.60 7.18
C ARG A 176 19.45 15.95 6.54
N PHE A 177 18.17 16.25 6.28
CA PHE A 177 17.77 17.54 5.70
C PHE A 177 18.12 18.70 6.62
N ILE A 178 17.80 18.60 7.92
CA ILE A 178 18.14 19.63 8.92
C ILE A 178 19.65 19.82 9.02
N ASN A 179 20.42 18.73 9.04
CA ASN A 179 21.89 18.79 9.13
C ASN A 179 22.58 19.22 7.83
N SER A 180 21.83 19.34 6.74
CA SER A 180 22.32 19.83 5.43
C SER A 180 22.00 21.31 5.17
N ILE A 181 21.29 21.96 6.09
CA ILE A 181 21.01 23.40 6.13
C ILE A 181 22.01 24.07 7.06
#